data_AF-A0A2E7N183-F1
#
_entry.id   AF-A0A2E7N183-F1
#
_cell.length_a   1.000
_cell.length_b   1.000
_cell.length_c   1.000
_cell.angle_alpha   90.00
_cell.angle_beta   90.00
_cell.angle_gamma   90.00
#
_symmetry.space_group_name_H-M   'P 1'
#
loop_
_entity.id
_entity.type
_entity.pdbx_description
1 polymer ?
#
loop_
_entity_poly.entity_id
_entity_poly.type
_entity_poly.pdbx_seq_one_letter_code
_entity_poly.pdbx_strand_id
1 'polypeptide(L)'
;MPRLSLYKPERGNDFHFLDKQIQEMFTVGGTDINVHKYLGARNPSSAESTSDQPRYDAVKETNIQDLLFLENRDRKYDPDVYTMRAVYNVQDIDFDLSQFGLFLSNDTLFMTIHINSSVKTLGRKIMSGDVIELPHLTDEYALNDYDVALKRFYVVEDVNRAAEGFSQTWYPHLYRLKLKQIYDTQEYKEILDLPASENSSNTLRDVLSTYEKEMQINRAVVAQAEQDAPKSGFDISHFYSIATNDDGSVALQTADETDLDASMINTTADEIADRPDREGYTGYLVGTGDAAPNGAPFGFGIAFPKDNRNGDYFLRTDFLPNRMFKFDGNRWVKQNDDIRMTLSNTLEKQTQKASFINNTASSTINGEVVPERQSLSKALRPKKDN
;
A
#
# COMPACT_ATOMS: atom_id res chain seq x y z
N MET A 1 3.07 22.07 -69.23
CA MET A 1 1.94 21.74 -68.34
C MET A 1 2.11 22.53 -67.05
N PRO A 2 1.12 23.33 -66.62
CA PRO A 2 1.14 23.87 -65.26
C PRO A 2 1.16 22.68 -64.29
N ARG A 3 2.14 22.63 -63.39
CA ARG A 3 2.19 21.61 -62.35
C ARG A 3 1.07 21.90 -61.35
N LEU A 4 -0.12 21.36 -61.60
CA LEU A 4 -1.22 21.33 -60.63
C LEU A 4 -0.85 20.34 -59.50
N SER A 5 0.01 20.77 -58.60
CA SER A 5 0.23 20.10 -57.32
C SER A 5 -0.59 20.83 -56.26
N LEU A 6 -1.47 20.08 -55.57
CA LEU A 6 -2.19 20.58 -54.39
C LEU A 6 -1.29 20.62 -53.15
N TYR A 7 -0.21 19.84 -53.15
CA TYR A 7 0.83 19.97 -52.14
C TYR A 7 1.70 21.20 -52.45
N LYS A 8 1.79 22.10 -51.47
CA LYS A 8 2.69 23.25 -51.45
C LYS A 8 3.51 23.19 -50.15
N PRO A 9 4.77 23.66 -50.12
CA PRO A 9 5.59 23.71 -48.91
C PRO A 9 5.05 24.66 -47.83
N GLU A 10 4.24 25.64 -48.22
CA GLU A 10 3.63 26.63 -47.34
C GLU A 10 2.13 26.37 -47.20
N ARG A 11 1.59 26.63 -46.00
CA ARG A 11 0.16 26.55 -45.74
C ARG A 11 -0.55 27.76 -46.34
N GLY A 12 -1.14 27.58 -47.52
CA GLY A 12 -1.87 28.62 -48.23
C GLY A 12 -3.35 28.73 -47.83
N ASN A 13 -4.10 29.52 -48.59
CA ASN A 13 -5.55 29.70 -48.40
C ASN A 13 -6.35 28.41 -48.62
N ASP A 14 -5.84 27.49 -49.43
CA ASP A 14 -6.39 26.15 -49.64
C ASP A 14 -6.38 25.32 -48.35
N PHE A 15 -5.26 25.32 -47.63
CA PHE A 15 -5.17 24.69 -46.30
C PHE A 15 -6.18 25.31 -45.33
N HIS A 16 -6.24 26.63 -45.23
CA HIS A 16 -7.14 27.31 -44.29
C HIS A 16 -8.63 27.11 -44.62
N PHE A 17 -8.98 27.01 -45.91
CA PHE A 17 -10.33 26.70 -46.33
C PHE A 17 -10.76 25.31 -45.86
N LEU A 18 -9.92 24.30 -46.12
CA LEU A 18 -10.18 22.92 -45.69
C LEU A 18 -10.20 22.80 -44.16
N ASP A 19 -9.26 23.45 -43.48
CA ASP A 19 -9.18 23.49 -42.01
C ASP A 19 -10.46 24.03 -41.38
N LYS A 20 -10.99 25.14 -41.92
CA LYS A 20 -12.23 25.75 -41.44
C LYS A 20 -13.43 24.82 -41.63
N GLN A 21 -13.52 24.16 -42.79
CA GLN A 21 -14.61 23.23 -43.07
C GLN A 21 -14.54 21.98 -42.17
N ILE A 22 -13.33 21.46 -41.92
CA ILE A 22 -13.12 20.36 -40.98
C ILE A 22 -13.49 20.80 -39.56
N GLN A 23 -13.06 21.98 -39.12
CA GLN A 23 -13.41 22.52 -37.80
C GLN A 23 -14.93 22.62 -37.60
N GLU A 24 -15.69 22.99 -38.63
CA GLU A 24 -17.15 23.06 -38.58
C GLU A 24 -17.77 21.67 -38.31
N MET A 25 -17.21 20.60 -38.88
CA MET A 25 -17.68 19.23 -38.59
C MET A 25 -17.55 18.88 -37.11
N PHE A 26 -16.47 19.29 -36.43
CA PHE A 26 -16.33 19.10 -34.99
C PHE A 26 -17.23 20.02 -34.18
N THR A 27 -17.49 21.23 -34.68
CA THR A 27 -18.36 22.20 -33.99
C THR A 27 -19.81 21.73 -33.97
N VAL A 28 -20.28 21.11 -35.06
CA VAL A 28 -21.66 20.65 -35.20
C VAL A 28 -21.85 19.20 -34.76
N GLY A 29 -20.92 18.31 -35.12
CA GLY A 29 -21.04 16.86 -34.88
C GLY A 29 -20.24 16.33 -33.69
N GLY A 30 -19.40 17.16 -33.06
CA GLY A 30 -18.57 16.75 -31.93
C GLY A 30 -19.28 16.87 -30.57
N THR A 31 -18.88 16.01 -29.64
CA THR A 31 -19.27 16.10 -28.23
C THR A 31 -18.43 17.15 -27.51
N ASP A 32 -19.00 17.75 -26.47
CA ASP A 32 -18.25 18.60 -25.55
C ASP A 32 -17.26 17.77 -24.73
N ILE A 33 -16.05 18.29 -24.57
CA ILE A 33 -15.03 17.74 -23.69
C ILE A 33 -14.44 18.84 -22.82
N ASN A 34 -14.17 18.51 -21.57
CA ASN A 34 -13.53 19.38 -20.60
C ASN A 34 -12.07 18.94 -20.43
N VAL A 35 -11.12 19.85 -20.63
CA VAL A 35 -9.69 19.55 -20.58
C VAL A 35 -9.08 20.21 -19.35
N HIS A 36 -8.54 19.36 -18.46
CA HIS A 36 -7.67 19.74 -17.37
C HIS A 36 -6.24 19.77 -17.88
N LYS A 37 -5.73 20.98 -18.08
CA LYS A 37 -4.41 21.22 -18.67
C LYS A 37 -3.31 20.91 -17.67
N TYR A 38 -2.42 19.97 -18.01
CA TYR A 38 -1.26 19.65 -17.20
C TYR A 38 -0.19 20.75 -17.29
N LEU A 39 0.31 21.23 -16.16
CA LEU A 39 1.33 22.29 -16.10
C LEU A 39 2.74 21.74 -15.82
N GLY A 40 2.83 20.56 -15.21
CA GLY A 40 4.10 19.97 -14.79
C GLY A 40 4.01 19.33 -13.40
N ALA A 41 5.15 18.92 -12.87
CA ALA A 41 5.19 18.35 -11.54
C ALA A 41 5.05 19.42 -10.44
N ARG A 42 4.52 19.03 -9.28
CA ARG A 42 4.41 19.91 -8.11
C ARG A 42 5.80 20.41 -7.73
N ASN A 43 5.93 21.74 -7.68
CA ASN A 43 7.13 22.40 -7.22
C ASN A 43 7.09 22.56 -5.68
N PRO A 44 8.00 21.96 -4.92
CA PRO A 44 7.97 22.03 -3.45
C PRO A 44 8.22 23.46 -2.95
N SER A 45 7.67 23.76 -1.77
CA SER A 45 7.96 25.02 -1.09
C SER A 45 9.44 25.06 -0.64
N SER A 46 9.99 26.25 -0.37
CA SER A 46 11.37 26.39 0.13
C SER A 46 11.63 25.68 1.46
N ALA A 47 10.58 25.33 2.20
CA ALA A 47 10.68 24.58 3.45
C ALA A 47 10.68 23.06 3.22
N GLU A 48 10.12 22.60 2.10
CA GLU A 48 9.98 21.18 1.72
C GLU A 48 11.01 20.73 0.69
N SER A 49 11.68 21.66 0.01
CA SER A 49 12.70 21.34 -0.99
C SER A 49 13.92 20.68 -0.37
N THR A 50 14.34 19.56 -0.94
CA THR A 50 15.54 18.79 -0.57
C THR A 50 16.44 18.62 -1.80
N SER A 51 17.64 18.06 -1.62
CA SER A 51 18.58 17.89 -2.74
C SER A 51 18.08 16.93 -3.81
N ASP A 52 17.26 15.97 -3.41
CA ASP A 52 16.57 14.97 -4.23
C ASP A 52 15.24 15.48 -4.79
N GLN A 53 14.62 16.48 -4.14
CA GLN A 53 13.38 17.14 -4.60
C GLN A 53 13.61 18.66 -4.75
N PRO A 54 14.23 19.09 -5.86
CA PRO A 54 14.65 20.47 -6.03
C PRO A 54 13.44 21.39 -6.25
N ARG A 55 13.61 22.65 -5.85
CA ARG A 55 12.66 23.72 -6.20
C ARG A 55 13.08 24.37 -7.51
N TYR A 56 12.14 24.54 -8.43
CA TYR A 56 12.33 25.24 -9.69
C TYR A 56 11.80 26.69 -9.63
N ASP A 57 12.26 27.56 -10.53
CA ASP A 57 11.80 28.95 -10.58
C ASP A 57 10.36 29.08 -11.12
N ALA A 58 9.94 28.16 -11.98
CA ALA A 58 8.58 28.09 -12.52
C ALA A 58 8.15 26.64 -12.68
N VAL A 59 6.85 26.37 -12.56
CA VAL A 59 6.25 25.07 -12.91
C VAL A 59 6.28 24.93 -14.43
N LYS A 60 6.96 23.90 -14.92
CA LYS A 60 7.05 23.56 -16.33
C LYS A 60 6.87 22.07 -16.51
N GLU A 61 6.42 21.69 -17.70
CA GLU A 61 6.13 20.30 -18.04
C GLU A 61 7.39 19.42 -18.10
N THR A 62 8.57 20.04 -18.22
CA THR A 62 9.88 19.37 -18.25
C THR A 62 10.52 19.19 -16.87
N ASN A 63 9.93 19.75 -15.82
CA ASN A 63 10.50 19.64 -14.48
C ASN A 63 10.39 18.20 -13.95
N ILE A 64 11.41 17.78 -13.20
CA ILE A 64 11.46 16.47 -12.55
C ILE A 64 11.31 16.69 -11.06
N GLN A 65 10.30 16.10 -10.45
CA GLN A 65 10.03 16.24 -9.02
C GLN A 65 11.06 15.49 -8.19
N ASP A 66 11.33 14.23 -8.53
CA ASP A 66 12.25 13.38 -7.81
C ASP A 66 13.46 13.06 -8.70
N LEU A 67 14.61 13.65 -8.39
CA LEU A 67 15.86 13.42 -9.13
C LEU A 67 16.48 12.05 -8.85
N LEU A 68 16.15 11.41 -7.72
CA LEU A 68 16.70 10.12 -7.35
C LEU A 68 16.05 9.00 -8.17
N PHE A 69 14.72 9.07 -8.31
CA PHE A 69 13.94 8.08 -9.08
C PHE A 69 13.58 8.56 -10.49
N LEU A 70 13.91 9.80 -10.84
CA LEU A 70 13.60 10.44 -12.12
C LEU A 70 12.11 10.38 -12.46
N GLU A 71 11.27 10.57 -11.43
CA GLU A 71 9.82 10.45 -11.55
C GLU A 71 9.08 11.73 -11.17
N ASN A 72 7.85 11.82 -11.67
CA ASN A 72 6.90 12.89 -11.37
C ASN A 72 5.65 12.29 -10.72
N ARG A 73 5.67 12.17 -9.40
CA ARG A 73 4.60 11.51 -8.61
C ARG A 73 3.40 12.43 -8.38
N ASP A 74 3.61 13.73 -8.25
CA ASP A 74 2.57 14.72 -7.99
C ASP A 74 2.41 15.63 -9.21
N ARG A 75 1.31 15.48 -9.95
CA ARG A 75 1.00 16.33 -11.12
C ARG A 75 0.27 17.59 -10.69
N LYS A 76 0.55 18.70 -11.37
CA LYS A 76 -0.12 19.98 -11.21
C LYS A 76 -0.94 20.30 -12.46
N TYR A 77 -2.19 20.70 -12.25
CA TYR A 77 -3.11 21.12 -13.30
C TYR A 77 -3.39 22.62 -13.22
N ASP A 78 -3.78 23.19 -14.36
CA ASP A 78 -4.32 24.54 -14.46
C ASP A 78 -5.68 24.59 -13.71
N PRO A 79 -5.91 25.58 -12.82
CA PRO A 79 -7.21 25.73 -12.18
C PRO A 79 -8.35 25.98 -13.17
N ASP A 80 -8.06 26.58 -14.33
CA ASP A 80 -9.08 26.82 -15.35
C ASP A 80 -9.32 25.56 -16.19
N VAL A 81 -10.60 25.19 -16.36
CA VAL A 81 -11.02 24.05 -17.19
C VAL A 81 -11.36 24.55 -18.60
N TYR A 82 -10.74 23.94 -19.61
CA TYR A 82 -10.89 24.36 -21.00
C TYR A 82 -11.90 23.49 -21.74
N THR A 83 -12.92 24.09 -22.33
CA THR A 83 -13.94 23.37 -23.11
C THR A 83 -13.55 23.34 -24.59
N MET A 84 -13.68 22.16 -25.22
CA MET A 84 -13.51 22.01 -26.66
C MET A 84 -14.38 20.87 -27.20
N ARG A 85 -14.47 20.75 -28.53
CA ARG A 85 -15.25 19.72 -29.20
C ARG A 85 -14.36 18.59 -29.71
N ALA A 86 -14.81 17.36 -29.54
CA ALA A 86 -14.09 16.17 -30.01
C ALA A 86 -15.06 15.11 -30.55
N VAL A 87 -14.50 14.14 -31.29
CA VAL A 87 -15.23 12.95 -31.73
C VAL A 87 -14.41 11.75 -31.29
N TYR A 88 -15.05 10.70 -30.78
CA TYR A 88 -14.36 9.48 -30.38
C TYR A 88 -15.16 8.26 -30.85
N ASN A 89 -14.46 7.14 -31.03
CA ASN A 89 -15.10 5.90 -31.43
C ASN A 89 -15.48 5.12 -30.16
N VAL A 90 -16.77 4.84 -29.99
CA VAL A 90 -17.23 3.86 -29.01
C VAL A 90 -16.95 2.48 -29.60
N GLN A 91 -16.14 1.67 -28.92
CA GLN A 91 -15.91 0.28 -29.30
C GLN A 91 -16.52 -0.61 -28.22
N ASP A 92 -17.39 -1.53 -28.62
CA ASP A 92 -17.91 -2.57 -27.74
C ASP A 92 -16.86 -3.69 -27.69
N ILE A 93 -15.96 -3.62 -26.71
CA ILE A 93 -14.98 -4.69 -26.45
C ILE A 93 -15.64 -5.67 -25.47
N ASP A 94 -15.86 -6.90 -25.91
CA ASP A 94 -16.36 -7.99 -25.07
C ASP A 94 -15.21 -8.58 -24.24
N PHE A 95 -15.41 -8.68 -22.93
CA PHE A 95 -14.36 -9.08 -21.99
C PHE A 95 -14.31 -10.61 -21.90
N ASP A 96 -13.36 -11.24 -22.61
CA ASP A 96 -13.21 -12.69 -22.54
C ASP A 96 -12.47 -13.12 -21.25
N LEU A 97 -13.25 -13.56 -20.26
CA LEU A 97 -12.78 -14.10 -18.99
C LEU A 97 -12.18 -15.52 -19.10
N SER A 98 -12.14 -16.13 -20.29
CA SER A 98 -11.63 -17.49 -20.45
C SER A 98 -10.10 -17.61 -20.32
N GLN A 99 -9.36 -16.50 -20.42
CA GLN A 99 -7.93 -16.45 -20.10
C GLN A 99 -7.69 -15.92 -18.67
N PHE A 100 -7.48 -16.86 -17.74
CA PHE A 100 -6.89 -16.55 -16.44
C PHE A 100 -5.44 -16.07 -16.64
N GLY A 101 -5.23 -14.76 -16.65
CA GLY A 101 -3.90 -14.17 -16.54
C GLY A 101 -3.62 -13.03 -17.50
N LEU A 102 -3.56 -11.83 -16.92
CA LEU A 102 -2.57 -10.81 -17.26
C LEU A 102 -2.75 -9.99 -18.54
N PHE A 103 -3.96 -9.86 -19.11
CA PHE A 103 -4.25 -8.80 -20.07
C PHE A 103 -5.62 -8.17 -19.80
N LEU A 104 -5.72 -7.44 -18.68
CA LEU A 104 -6.69 -6.35 -18.57
C LEU A 104 -6.26 -5.27 -19.57
N SER A 105 -6.74 -5.36 -20.81
CA SER A 105 -6.78 -4.20 -21.68
C SER A 105 -7.69 -3.18 -21.00
N ASN A 106 -7.08 -2.30 -20.20
CA ASN A 106 -7.73 -1.10 -19.68
C ASN A 106 -8.51 -0.44 -20.80
N ASP A 107 -9.74 -0.02 -20.53
CA ASP A 107 -10.64 0.64 -21.48
C ASP A 107 -9.94 1.85 -22.14
N THR A 108 -9.30 1.62 -23.29
CA THR A 108 -8.55 2.65 -24.02
C THR A 108 -9.47 3.31 -25.02
N LEU A 109 -9.68 4.61 -24.87
CA LEU A 109 -10.52 5.41 -25.75
C LEU A 109 -9.66 6.14 -26.78
N PHE A 110 -9.98 6.00 -28.06
CA PHE A 110 -9.36 6.79 -29.13
C PHE A 110 -10.25 7.96 -29.52
N MET A 111 -9.73 9.17 -29.33
CA MET A 111 -10.44 10.42 -29.59
C MET A 111 -9.73 11.23 -30.67
N THR A 112 -10.48 11.77 -31.62
CA THR A 112 -10.01 12.68 -32.65
C THR A 112 -10.41 14.12 -32.32
N ILE A 113 -9.45 15.05 -32.43
CA ILE A 113 -9.64 16.48 -32.17
C ILE A 113 -9.06 17.34 -33.29
N HIS A 114 -9.59 18.55 -33.45
CA HIS A 114 -9.08 19.52 -34.42
C HIS A 114 -7.83 20.27 -33.90
N ILE A 115 -6.74 20.25 -34.67
CA ILE A 115 -5.41 20.74 -34.26
C ILE A 115 -5.43 22.25 -33.96
N ASN A 116 -5.86 23.07 -34.92
CA ASN A 116 -5.74 24.52 -34.77
C ASN A 116 -6.70 25.05 -33.70
N SER A 117 -7.86 24.42 -33.55
CA SER A 117 -8.81 24.77 -32.49
C SER A 117 -8.24 24.41 -31.11
N SER A 118 -7.69 23.20 -30.95
CA SER A 118 -7.14 22.78 -29.65
C SER A 118 -5.97 23.67 -29.21
N VAL A 119 -5.07 24.01 -30.15
CA VAL A 119 -3.93 24.89 -29.86
C VAL A 119 -4.39 26.30 -29.51
N LYS A 120 -5.45 26.81 -30.16
CA LYS A 120 -6.01 28.13 -29.85
C LYS A 120 -6.66 28.17 -28.47
N THR A 121 -7.35 27.11 -28.07
CA THR A 121 -8.02 27.03 -26.76
C THR A 121 -7.02 26.84 -25.61
N LEU A 122 -6.05 25.93 -25.74
CA LEU A 122 -5.11 25.59 -24.66
C LEU A 122 -3.85 26.47 -24.63
N GLY A 123 -3.58 27.20 -25.72
CA GLY A 123 -2.33 27.93 -25.94
C GLY A 123 -1.11 27.04 -26.23
N ARG A 124 -1.28 25.71 -26.25
CA ARG A 124 -0.24 24.74 -26.58
C ARG A 124 -0.84 23.48 -27.24
N LYS A 125 0.03 22.61 -27.78
CA LYS A 125 -0.37 21.26 -28.21
C LYS A 125 -0.85 20.46 -26.99
N ILE A 126 -1.89 19.66 -27.15
CA ILE A 126 -2.24 18.62 -26.18
C ILE A 126 -1.07 17.64 -26.06
N MET A 127 -0.80 17.22 -24.83
CA MET A 127 0.32 16.36 -24.51
C MET A 127 -0.09 15.24 -23.58
N SER A 128 0.83 14.28 -23.42
CA SER A 128 0.67 13.24 -22.43
C SER A 128 0.52 13.84 -21.04
N GLY A 129 -0.47 13.37 -20.29
CA GLY A 129 -0.77 13.83 -18.93
C GLY A 129 -1.89 14.86 -18.79
N ASP A 130 -2.35 15.47 -19.90
CA ASP A 130 -3.61 16.21 -19.92
C ASP A 130 -4.77 15.25 -19.60
N VAL A 131 -5.74 15.70 -18.79
CA VAL A 131 -6.90 14.88 -18.40
C VAL A 131 -8.16 15.43 -19.05
N ILE A 132 -8.98 14.54 -19.59
CA ILE A 132 -10.21 14.85 -20.29
C ILE A 132 -11.40 14.30 -19.49
N GLU A 133 -12.32 15.19 -19.16
CA GLU A 133 -13.65 14.87 -18.63
C GLU A 133 -14.66 14.84 -19.78
N LEU A 134 -15.51 13.81 -19.78
CA LEU A 134 -16.60 13.61 -20.75
C LEU A 134 -17.95 13.84 -20.07
N PRO A 135 -18.55 15.04 -20.16
CA PRO A 135 -19.76 15.39 -19.42
C PRO A 135 -20.98 14.53 -19.75
N HIS A 136 -21.09 14.04 -20.98
CA HIS A 136 -22.22 13.25 -21.46
C HIS A 136 -22.15 11.75 -21.09
N LEU A 137 -21.04 11.28 -20.52
CA LEU A 137 -20.89 9.91 -19.99
C LEU A 137 -21.07 9.87 -18.47
N THR A 138 -21.73 10.88 -17.90
CA THR A 138 -22.11 10.90 -16.50
C THR A 138 -23.16 9.81 -16.27
N ASP A 139 -22.88 8.90 -15.34
CA ASP A 139 -23.81 7.83 -14.97
C ASP A 139 -24.78 8.34 -13.90
N GLU A 140 -26.04 8.54 -14.27
CA GLU A 140 -27.10 9.02 -13.37
C GLU A 140 -27.68 7.92 -12.45
N TYR A 141 -27.43 6.63 -12.75
CA TYR A 141 -28.06 5.49 -12.05
C TYR A 141 -27.02 4.53 -11.46
N ALA A 142 -25.94 5.07 -10.93
CA ALA A 142 -24.93 4.26 -10.27
C ALA A 142 -25.54 3.51 -9.05
N LEU A 143 -25.17 2.23 -8.89
CA LEU A 143 -25.70 1.34 -7.82
C LEU A 143 -25.16 1.69 -6.42
N ASN A 144 -24.33 2.71 -6.30
CA ASN A 144 -23.74 3.15 -5.04
C ASN A 144 -24.69 4.10 -4.28
N ASP A 145 -24.54 4.19 -2.95
CA ASP A 145 -25.33 5.07 -2.08
C ASP A 145 -25.08 6.57 -2.31
N TYR A 146 -24.29 6.93 -3.33
CA TYR A 146 -23.96 8.31 -3.65
C TYR A 146 -24.89 8.82 -4.75
N ASP A 147 -25.73 9.81 -4.42
CA ASP A 147 -26.63 10.52 -5.35
C ASP A 147 -25.85 11.53 -6.23
N VAL A 148 -24.72 11.10 -6.80
CA VAL A 148 -23.85 11.94 -7.64
C VAL A 148 -23.50 11.21 -8.91
N ALA A 149 -23.81 11.83 -10.04
CA ALA A 149 -23.51 11.27 -11.34
C ALA A 149 -22.00 11.10 -11.53
N LEU A 150 -21.54 9.87 -11.78
CA LEU A 150 -20.12 9.56 -11.82
C LEU A 150 -19.50 10.15 -13.10
N LYS A 151 -18.68 11.19 -12.93
CA LYS A 151 -17.91 11.78 -14.03
C LYS A 151 -16.77 10.85 -14.42
N ARG A 152 -16.63 10.59 -15.74
CA ARG A 152 -15.52 9.80 -16.27
C ARG A 152 -14.35 10.68 -16.71
N PHE A 153 -13.19 10.42 -16.15
CA PHE A 153 -11.93 11.09 -16.48
C PHE A 153 -10.97 10.15 -17.18
N TYR A 154 -10.36 10.64 -18.25
CA TYR A 154 -9.36 9.91 -19.00
C TYR A 154 -8.09 10.74 -19.17
N VAL A 155 -6.93 10.15 -18.91
CA VAL A 155 -5.63 10.77 -19.18
C VAL A 155 -5.20 10.52 -20.61
N VAL A 156 -4.64 11.55 -21.24
CA VAL A 156 -3.98 11.43 -22.54
C VAL A 156 -2.67 10.67 -22.35
N GLU A 157 -2.54 9.50 -22.97
CA GLU A 157 -1.30 8.71 -23.00
C GLU A 157 -0.40 9.18 -24.14
N ASP A 158 -0.97 9.31 -25.34
CA ASP A 158 -0.22 9.66 -26.55
C ASP A 158 -1.06 10.50 -27.53
N VAL A 159 -0.37 11.31 -28.34
CA VAL A 159 -0.93 12.27 -29.30
C VAL A 159 -0.28 12.12 -30.66
N ASN A 160 -0.96 11.42 -31.55
CA ASN A 160 -0.54 11.21 -32.94
C ASN A 160 -1.38 12.01 -33.93
N ARG A 161 -0.92 12.13 -35.17
CA ARG A 161 -1.75 12.69 -36.26
C ARG A 161 -2.73 11.62 -36.70
N ALA A 162 -4.01 11.97 -36.79
CA ALA A 162 -5.02 11.02 -37.25
C ALA A 162 -4.82 10.74 -38.75
N ALA A 163 -4.89 9.47 -39.17
CA ALA A 163 -4.77 9.10 -40.58
C ALA A 163 -5.86 9.74 -41.45
N GLU A 164 -7.09 9.84 -40.91
CA GLU A 164 -8.23 10.54 -41.51
C GLU A 164 -8.07 12.07 -41.56
N GLY A 165 -7.09 12.61 -40.84
CA GLY A 165 -6.86 14.06 -40.71
C GLY A 165 -6.06 14.68 -41.84
N PHE A 166 -5.58 13.91 -42.82
CA PHE A 166 -4.82 14.44 -43.95
C PHE A 166 -5.76 14.89 -45.06
N SER A 167 -5.68 16.17 -45.43
CA SER A 167 -6.43 16.71 -46.56
C SER A 167 -5.68 16.52 -47.89
N GLN A 168 -6.30 16.94 -49.00
CA GLN A 168 -5.70 16.89 -50.34
C GLN A 168 -4.44 17.76 -50.45
N THR A 169 -4.23 18.67 -49.50
CA THR A 169 -2.99 19.47 -49.37
C THR A 169 -1.85 18.71 -48.71
N TRP A 170 -2.08 17.45 -48.29
CA TRP A 170 -1.15 16.59 -47.54
C TRP A 170 -0.75 17.09 -46.15
N TYR A 171 -1.40 18.15 -45.66
CA TYR A 171 -1.23 18.60 -44.29
C TYR A 171 -2.26 17.94 -43.35
N PRO A 172 -1.86 17.66 -42.10
CA PRO A 172 -2.75 17.14 -41.08
C PRO A 172 -3.57 18.27 -40.44
N HIS A 173 -4.85 18.01 -40.22
CA HIS A 173 -5.80 18.89 -39.52
C HIS A 173 -6.25 18.32 -38.17
N LEU A 174 -6.03 17.03 -37.93
CA LEU A 174 -6.57 16.31 -36.77
C LEU A 174 -5.48 15.59 -35.98
N TYR A 175 -5.61 15.62 -34.64
CA TYR A 175 -4.88 14.72 -33.75
C TYR A 175 -5.76 13.56 -33.34
N ARG A 176 -5.16 12.38 -33.21
CA ARG A 176 -5.69 11.21 -32.53
C ARG A 176 -5.03 11.10 -31.16
N LEU A 177 -5.84 11.22 -30.13
CA LEU A 177 -5.49 11.02 -28.73
C LEU A 177 -5.77 9.57 -28.37
N LYS A 178 -4.80 8.93 -27.72
CA LYS A 178 -5.01 7.67 -27.03
C LYS A 178 -5.24 7.99 -25.56
N LEU A 179 -6.41 7.65 -25.06
CA LEU A 179 -6.85 7.97 -23.71
C LEU A 179 -6.93 6.69 -22.86
N LYS A 180 -6.61 6.81 -21.58
CA LYS A 180 -6.76 5.75 -20.58
C LYS A 180 -7.56 6.28 -19.40
N GLN A 181 -8.44 5.46 -18.83
CA GLN A 181 -9.16 5.85 -17.63
C GLN A 181 -8.18 6.10 -16.47
N ILE A 182 -8.39 7.15 -15.70
CA ILE A 182 -7.61 7.40 -14.49
C ILE A 182 -8.15 6.56 -13.32
N TYR A 183 -7.26 6.23 -12.40
CA TYR A 183 -7.57 5.56 -11.13
C TYR A 183 -7.10 6.44 -9.97
N ASP A 184 -7.58 6.16 -8.75
CA ASP A 184 -7.19 6.93 -7.55
C ASP A 184 -5.69 6.73 -7.25
N THR A 185 -4.87 7.61 -7.82
CA THR A 185 -3.45 7.72 -7.53
C THR A 185 -3.10 9.11 -7.05
N GLN A 186 -1.96 9.18 -6.37
CA GLN A 186 -1.36 10.43 -5.96
C GLN A 186 -1.15 11.41 -7.14
N GLU A 187 -0.91 10.90 -8.35
CA GLU A 187 -0.71 11.73 -9.54
C GLU A 187 -1.92 12.59 -9.90
N TYR A 188 -3.15 12.06 -9.73
CA TYR A 188 -4.39 12.75 -10.13
C TYR A 188 -5.13 13.40 -8.96
N LYS A 189 -4.48 13.48 -7.79
CA LYS A 189 -5.06 13.99 -6.55
C LYS A 189 -5.74 15.34 -6.72
N GLU A 190 -5.14 16.27 -7.45
CA GLU A 190 -5.71 17.62 -7.64
C GLU A 190 -7.06 17.62 -8.40
N ILE A 191 -7.28 16.64 -9.27
CA ILE A 191 -8.54 16.50 -10.01
C ILE A 191 -9.56 15.72 -9.16
N LEU A 192 -9.11 14.68 -8.46
CA LEU A 192 -9.98 13.79 -7.69
C LEU A 192 -10.43 14.37 -6.34
N ASP A 193 -9.64 15.29 -5.75
CA ASP A 193 -10.00 16.00 -4.52
C ASP A 193 -11.00 17.14 -4.78
N LEU A 194 -11.34 17.45 -6.04
CA LEU A 194 -12.41 18.40 -6.36
C LEU A 194 -13.76 17.85 -5.88
N PRO A 195 -14.74 18.72 -5.57
CA PRO A 195 -16.07 18.29 -5.16
C PRO A 195 -16.77 17.55 -6.31
N ALA A 196 -17.42 16.42 -5.99
CA ALA A 196 -18.08 15.56 -6.98
C ALA A 196 -19.29 16.24 -7.66
N SER A 197 -19.95 17.17 -6.96
CA SER A 197 -21.02 18.02 -7.47
C SER A 197 -21.01 19.39 -6.78
N GLU A 198 -21.67 20.39 -7.38
CA GLU A 198 -21.76 21.75 -6.80
C GLU A 198 -22.40 21.79 -5.40
N ASN A 199 -23.11 20.72 -4.99
CA ASN A 199 -23.85 20.64 -3.73
C ASN A 199 -23.41 19.50 -2.79
N SER A 200 -22.29 18.81 -3.08
CA SER A 200 -21.80 17.70 -2.24
C SER A 200 -20.47 18.03 -1.58
N SER A 201 -20.35 17.73 -0.28
CA SER A 201 -19.07 17.77 0.45
C SER A 201 -18.13 16.60 0.13
N ASN A 202 -18.62 15.59 -0.58
CA ASN A 202 -17.85 14.40 -0.94
C ASN A 202 -16.96 14.69 -2.15
N THR A 203 -15.71 14.25 -2.08
CA THR A 203 -14.76 14.37 -3.19
C THR A 203 -14.99 13.27 -4.22
N LEU A 204 -14.56 13.47 -5.46
CA LEU A 204 -14.59 12.39 -6.46
C LEU A 204 -13.79 11.17 -6.01
N ARG A 205 -12.73 11.41 -5.22
CA ARG A 205 -11.96 10.37 -4.57
C ARG A 205 -12.82 9.47 -3.70
N ASP A 206 -13.67 10.03 -2.84
CA ASP A 206 -14.50 9.22 -1.92
C ASP A 206 -15.49 8.32 -2.68
N VAL A 207 -15.96 8.78 -3.84
CA VAL A 207 -16.94 8.05 -4.67
C VAL A 207 -16.26 6.99 -5.56
N LEU A 208 -15.05 7.27 -6.08
CA LEU A 208 -14.31 6.39 -6.99
C LEU A 208 -13.38 5.40 -6.28
N SER A 209 -12.99 5.68 -5.04
CA SER A 209 -11.89 4.96 -4.41
C SER A 209 -12.34 3.61 -3.86
N THR A 210 -11.67 2.55 -4.31
CA THR A 210 -11.69 1.22 -3.67
C THR A 210 -10.81 1.19 -2.42
N TYR A 211 -10.06 2.25 -2.13
CA TYR A 211 -9.04 2.29 -1.08
C TYR A 211 -9.59 1.90 0.28
N GLU A 212 -10.76 2.42 0.67
CA GLU A 212 -11.34 2.06 1.96
C GLU A 212 -11.70 0.58 2.02
N LYS A 213 -12.26 0.03 0.94
CA LYS A 213 -12.58 -1.39 0.84
C LYS A 213 -11.33 -2.26 0.83
N GLU A 214 -10.27 -1.85 0.11
CA GLU A 214 -8.98 -2.54 0.10
C GLU A 214 -8.31 -2.52 1.47
N MET A 215 -8.38 -1.39 2.18
CA MET A 215 -7.89 -1.27 3.55
C MET A 215 -8.70 -2.13 4.52
N GLN A 216 -10.02 -2.18 4.38
CA GLN A 216 -10.88 -3.06 5.17
C GLN A 216 -10.55 -4.54 4.90
N ILE A 217 -10.37 -4.94 3.64
CA ILE A 217 -9.95 -6.29 3.26
C ILE A 217 -8.56 -6.60 3.84
N ASN A 218 -7.60 -5.69 3.69
CA ASN A 218 -6.25 -5.88 4.23
C ASN A 218 -6.27 -6.05 5.75
N ARG A 219 -7.02 -5.19 6.46
CA ARG A 219 -7.21 -5.30 7.91
C ARG A 219 -7.89 -6.60 8.31
N ALA A 220 -8.90 -7.05 7.56
CA ALA A 220 -9.57 -8.32 7.81
C ALA A 220 -8.62 -9.51 7.60
N VAL A 221 -7.80 -9.49 6.56
CA VAL A 221 -6.78 -10.50 6.29
C VAL A 221 -5.74 -10.53 7.42
N VAL A 222 -5.25 -9.36 7.86
CA VAL A 222 -4.31 -9.28 8.98
C VAL A 222 -4.95 -9.79 10.27
N ALA A 223 -6.21 -9.40 10.55
CA ALA A 223 -6.93 -9.85 11.73
C ALA A 223 -7.17 -11.37 11.74
N GLN A 224 -7.49 -11.95 10.58
CA GLN A 224 -7.61 -13.41 10.45
C GLN A 224 -6.26 -14.10 10.61
N ALA A 225 -5.20 -13.57 9.99
CA ALA A 225 -3.85 -14.11 10.13
C ALA A 225 -3.35 -14.06 11.59
N GLU A 226 -3.73 -13.05 12.36
CA GLU A 226 -3.44 -12.97 13.80
C GLU A 226 -4.16 -14.03 14.63
N GLN A 227 -5.38 -14.43 14.24
CA GLN A 227 -6.11 -15.51 14.90
C GLN A 227 -5.48 -16.87 14.56
N ASP A 228 -5.12 -17.08 13.30
CA ASP A 228 -4.59 -18.36 12.82
C ASP A 228 -3.15 -18.61 13.29
N ALA A 229 -2.33 -17.55 13.39
CA ALA A 229 -0.93 -17.62 13.78
C ALA A 229 -0.54 -16.49 14.76
N PRO A 230 -0.95 -16.57 16.04
CA PRO A 230 -0.79 -15.48 17.00
C PRO A 230 0.68 -15.22 17.39
N LYS A 231 1.52 -16.26 17.39
CA LYS A 231 2.94 -16.20 17.74
C LYS A 231 3.81 -16.77 16.61
N SER A 232 4.99 -16.22 16.46
CA SER A 232 6.07 -16.71 15.60
C SER A 232 6.58 -18.06 16.11
N GLY A 233 7.27 -18.79 15.23
CA GLY A 233 7.83 -20.10 15.56
C GLY A 233 6.79 -21.23 15.51
N PHE A 234 7.20 -22.39 16.00
CA PHE A 234 6.39 -23.60 15.97
C PHE A 234 5.74 -23.84 17.33
N ASP A 235 4.43 -24.07 17.32
CA ASP A 235 3.74 -24.60 18.49
C ASP A 235 4.03 -26.09 18.61
N ILE A 236 4.49 -26.52 19.77
CA ILE A 236 4.74 -27.94 20.06
C ILE A 236 3.96 -28.42 21.28
N SER A 237 3.07 -27.59 21.85
CA SER A 237 2.25 -27.93 23.01
C SER A 237 1.35 -29.16 22.75
N HIS A 238 1.00 -29.40 21.49
CA HIS A 238 0.19 -30.55 21.07
C HIS A 238 1.00 -31.83 20.82
N PHE A 239 2.33 -31.80 20.92
CA PHE A 239 3.16 -32.98 20.77
C PHE A 239 3.54 -33.59 22.12
N TYR A 240 3.54 -34.92 22.18
CA TYR A 240 3.93 -35.67 23.37
C TYR A 240 5.45 -35.81 23.45
N SER A 241 6.04 -35.49 24.60
CA SER A 241 7.46 -35.70 24.89
C SER A 241 7.65 -36.88 25.83
N ILE A 242 8.56 -37.79 25.48
CA ILE A 242 8.89 -38.98 26.26
C ILE A 242 10.04 -38.65 27.22
N ALA A 243 9.93 -39.05 28.49
CA ALA A 243 11.03 -38.99 29.44
C ALA A 243 11.98 -40.17 29.19
N THR A 244 13.28 -39.92 29.20
CA THR A 244 14.32 -40.93 28.96
C THR A 244 15.36 -40.90 30.07
N ASN A 245 15.82 -42.08 30.49
CA ASN A 245 16.96 -42.23 31.38
C ASN A 245 18.27 -41.85 30.65
N ASP A 246 19.38 -41.73 31.40
CA ASP A 246 20.71 -41.44 30.86
C ASP A 246 21.19 -42.46 29.80
N ASP A 247 20.66 -43.68 29.84
CA ASP A 247 20.95 -44.77 28.89
C ASP A 247 20.06 -44.74 27.63
N GLY A 248 19.12 -43.80 27.54
CA GLY A 248 18.17 -43.65 26.44
C GLY A 248 16.95 -44.57 26.50
N SER A 249 16.80 -45.37 27.55
CA SER A 249 15.55 -46.11 27.83
C SER A 249 14.45 -45.17 28.30
N VAL A 250 13.18 -45.58 28.18
CA VAL A 250 12.05 -44.77 28.68
C VAL A 250 12.13 -44.70 30.21
N ALA A 251 12.08 -43.49 30.77
CA ALA A 251 12.07 -43.27 32.21
C ALA A 251 10.66 -43.56 32.74
N LEU A 252 10.59 -44.52 33.65
CA LEU A 252 9.35 -45.02 34.23
C LEU A 252 9.41 -44.86 35.75
N GLN A 253 8.41 -44.21 36.33
CA GLN A 253 8.27 -44.24 37.79
C GLN A 253 7.59 -45.56 38.17
N THR A 254 8.36 -46.48 38.74
CA THR A 254 7.84 -47.73 39.30
C THR A 254 7.94 -47.67 40.82
N ALA A 255 6.92 -48.19 41.51
CA ALA A 255 6.85 -48.16 42.97
C ALA A 255 7.80 -49.15 43.67
N ASP A 256 8.72 -49.80 42.94
CA ASP A 256 9.51 -50.94 43.42
C ASP A 256 11.02 -50.65 43.59
N GLU A 257 11.46 -49.39 43.46
CA GLU A 257 12.85 -49.00 43.75
C GLU A 257 13.07 -48.78 45.26
N THR A 258 13.27 -49.91 45.96
CA THR A 258 14.06 -50.20 47.18
C THR A 258 14.18 -49.24 48.38
N ASP A 259 13.58 -48.04 48.42
CA ASP A 259 13.67 -47.16 49.62
C ASP A 259 12.45 -46.22 49.82
N LEU A 260 11.27 -46.61 49.32
CA LEU A 260 10.01 -45.91 49.61
C LEU A 260 9.00 -46.85 50.27
N ASP A 261 8.64 -46.52 51.51
CA ASP A 261 7.59 -47.18 52.27
C ASP A 261 6.23 -47.04 51.53
N ALA A 262 5.75 -48.17 51.00
CA ALA A 262 4.51 -48.28 50.24
C ALA A 262 3.23 -48.05 51.08
N SER A 263 3.34 -47.73 52.37
CA SER A 263 2.18 -47.60 53.26
C SER A 263 1.42 -46.25 53.15
N MET A 264 1.88 -45.30 52.33
CA MET A 264 1.17 -44.02 52.08
C MET A 264 1.04 -43.62 50.60
N ILE A 265 1.08 -44.57 49.66
CA ILE A 265 0.99 -44.27 48.22
C ILE A 265 -0.45 -44.46 47.73
N ASN A 266 -1.10 -43.36 47.36
CA ASN A 266 -2.44 -43.32 46.76
C ASN A 266 -2.39 -43.36 45.21
N THR A 267 -1.34 -43.97 44.65
CA THR A 267 -1.08 -44.03 43.21
C THR A 267 -0.80 -45.49 42.84
N THR A 268 -1.60 -46.07 41.94
CA THR A 268 -1.43 -47.46 41.49
C THR A 268 -0.13 -47.62 40.69
N ALA A 269 0.51 -48.79 40.82
CA ALA A 269 1.78 -49.17 40.18
C ALA A 269 1.66 -49.42 38.66
N ASP A 270 0.84 -48.64 37.97
CA ASP A 270 0.71 -48.70 36.52
C ASP A 270 1.68 -47.69 35.92
N GLU A 271 2.90 -48.15 35.63
CA GLU A 271 3.93 -47.56 34.74
C GLU A 271 3.63 -46.11 34.29
N ILE A 272 3.76 -45.15 35.21
CA ILE A 272 3.57 -43.74 34.89
C ILE A 272 4.88 -43.26 34.29
N ALA A 273 4.88 -42.96 32.99
CA ALA A 273 6.01 -42.31 32.33
C ALA A 273 6.43 -41.09 33.16
N ASP A 274 7.71 -41.00 33.49
CA ASP A 274 8.23 -39.87 34.26
C ASP A 274 8.01 -38.55 33.48
N ARG A 275 8.07 -37.42 34.19
CA ARG A 275 8.00 -36.11 33.53
C ARG A 275 9.29 -35.88 32.75
N PRO A 276 9.24 -35.49 31.46
CA PRO A 276 10.45 -35.37 30.67
C PRO A 276 11.34 -34.23 31.18
N ASP A 277 12.65 -34.50 31.22
CA ASP A 277 13.69 -33.53 31.61
C ASP A 277 14.01 -32.51 30.52
N ARG A 278 13.40 -32.64 29.34
CA ARG A 278 13.46 -31.70 28.24
C ARG A 278 12.32 -31.96 27.25
N GLU A 279 11.92 -30.96 26.48
CA GLU A 279 11.06 -31.17 25.31
C GLU A 279 11.75 -32.12 24.31
N GLY A 280 10.99 -33.09 23.77
CA GLY A 280 11.48 -34.06 22.81
C GLY A 280 11.75 -33.49 21.41
N TYR A 281 11.40 -32.23 21.17
CA TYR A 281 11.50 -31.55 19.88
C TYR A 281 12.49 -30.40 19.97
N THR A 282 13.43 -30.35 19.02
CA THR A 282 14.45 -29.29 18.94
C THR A 282 14.38 -28.63 17.57
N GLY A 283 14.54 -27.31 17.54
CA GLY A 283 14.50 -26.55 16.28
C GLY A 283 14.53 -25.04 16.51
N TYR A 284 14.46 -24.28 15.42
CA TYR A 284 14.43 -22.82 15.45
C TYR A 284 13.05 -22.32 15.91
N LEU A 285 13.01 -21.51 16.97
CA LEU A 285 11.78 -21.01 17.59
C LEU A 285 10.78 -22.12 17.95
N VAL A 286 11.31 -23.23 18.44
CA VAL A 286 10.55 -24.34 19.00
C VAL A 286 10.47 -24.15 20.52
N GLY A 287 9.26 -24.18 21.06
CA GLY A 287 9.02 -24.07 22.51
C GLY A 287 8.06 -22.94 22.86
N THR A 288 7.00 -23.31 23.57
CA THR A 288 6.12 -22.40 24.30
C THR A 288 6.67 -22.33 25.71
N GLY A 289 7.54 -21.36 25.99
CA GLY A 289 8.14 -21.20 27.34
C GLY A 289 7.11 -20.93 28.45
N ASP A 290 5.84 -20.77 28.07
CA ASP A 290 4.65 -20.65 28.91
C ASP A 290 3.87 -21.97 29.10
N ALA A 291 4.37 -23.10 28.59
CA ALA A 291 3.77 -24.42 28.82
C ALA A 291 4.83 -25.44 29.25
N ALA A 292 4.51 -26.25 30.26
CA ALA A 292 5.33 -27.39 30.62
C ALA A 292 5.07 -28.57 29.66
N PRO A 293 6.05 -29.45 29.45
CA PRO A 293 5.88 -30.66 28.64
C PRO A 293 4.65 -31.47 29.04
N ASN A 294 3.95 -32.01 28.04
CA ASN A 294 2.74 -32.83 28.20
C ASN A 294 1.61 -32.15 29.02
N GLY A 295 1.60 -30.82 29.11
CA GLY A 295 0.58 -30.07 29.85
C GLY A 295 0.70 -30.20 31.37
N ALA A 296 1.88 -30.52 31.90
CA ALA A 296 2.09 -30.64 33.34
C ALA A 296 1.80 -29.31 34.08
N PRO A 297 1.23 -29.36 35.30
CA PRO A 297 1.03 -28.16 36.09
C PRO A 297 2.38 -27.56 36.50
N PHE A 298 2.49 -26.23 36.46
CA PHE A 298 3.69 -25.49 36.84
C PHE A 298 3.35 -24.24 37.66
N GLY A 299 4.25 -23.83 38.55
CA GLY A 299 4.18 -22.55 39.26
C GLY A 299 4.86 -21.42 38.49
N PHE A 300 4.63 -20.16 38.86
CA PHE A 300 5.30 -19.02 38.22
C PHE A 300 5.73 -17.95 39.24
N GLY A 301 6.82 -17.24 38.95
CA GLY A 301 7.29 -16.13 39.78
C GLY A 301 8.71 -15.67 39.47
N ILE A 302 9.20 -14.69 40.23
CA ILE A 302 10.56 -14.12 40.08
C ILE A 302 11.63 -14.88 40.88
N ALA A 303 11.23 -15.83 41.72
CA ALA A 303 12.11 -16.66 42.54
C ALA A 303 11.51 -18.06 42.67
N PHE A 304 12.37 -19.07 42.88
CA PHE A 304 11.91 -20.45 43.05
C PHE A 304 11.18 -20.63 44.39
N PRO A 305 10.16 -21.50 44.44
CA PRO A 305 9.43 -21.82 45.66
C PRO A 305 10.34 -22.56 46.66
N LYS A 306 10.09 -22.36 47.96
CA LYS A 306 10.83 -23.04 49.04
C LYS A 306 10.39 -24.49 49.23
N ASP A 307 9.11 -24.75 49.01
CA ASP A 307 8.53 -26.09 49.02
C ASP A 307 8.50 -26.60 47.58
N ASN A 308 9.41 -27.51 47.25
CA ASN A 308 9.50 -28.14 45.94
C ASN A 308 9.63 -29.66 46.07
N ARG A 309 9.12 -30.36 45.08
CA ARG A 309 9.20 -31.82 44.95
C ARG A 309 9.87 -32.17 43.63
N ASN A 310 10.53 -33.33 43.59
CA ASN A 310 11.11 -33.82 42.36
C ASN A 310 10.02 -33.86 41.26
N GLY A 311 10.36 -33.32 40.09
CA GLY A 311 9.45 -33.22 38.95
C GLY A 311 8.56 -31.97 38.91
N ASP A 312 8.67 -31.05 39.87
CA ASP A 312 7.93 -29.78 39.82
C ASP A 312 8.46 -28.87 38.72
N TYR A 313 7.56 -28.25 37.96
CA TYR A 313 7.89 -27.24 36.96
C TYR A 313 7.65 -25.82 37.52
N PHE A 314 8.53 -24.89 37.17
CA PHE A 314 8.41 -23.50 37.57
C PHE A 314 8.90 -22.52 36.50
N LEU A 315 8.04 -21.56 36.15
CA LEU A 315 8.30 -20.51 35.16
C LEU A 315 8.88 -19.26 35.85
N ARG A 316 10.09 -18.89 35.48
CA ARG A 316 10.76 -17.67 35.92
C ARG A 316 10.43 -16.51 34.99
N THR A 317 9.71 -15.53 35.53
CA THR A 317 9.23 -14.34 34.77
C THR A 317 10.16 -13.14 34.84
N ASP A 318 11.28 -13.26 35.55
CA ASP A 318 12.32 -12.22 35.66
C ASP A 318 13.38 -12.29 34.55
N PHE A 319 13.44 -13.41 33.82
CA PHE A 319 14.30 -13.52 32.65
C PHE A 319 13.61 -12.94 31.40
N LEU A 320 14.40 -12.36 30.50
CA LEU A 320 13.95 -12.01 29.15
C LEU A 320 14.75 -12.82 28.12
N PRO A 321 14.13 -13.78 27.40
CA PRO A 321 12.76 -14.27 27.57
C PRO A 321 12.54 -15.04 28.88
N ASN A 322 11.27 -15.20 29.28
CA ASN A 322 10.87 -16.03 30.43
C ASN A 322 11.41 -17.46 30.26
N ARG A 323 11.70 -18.15 31.36
CA ARG A 323 12.35 -19.48 31.31
C ARG A 323 11.67 -20.49 32.22
N MET A 324 11.40 -21.68 31.70
CA MET A 324 10.89 -22.80 32.51
C MET A 324 12.03 -23.60 33.12
N PHE A 325 11.81 -24.10 34.34
CA PHE A 325 12.71 -25.00 35.04
C PHE A 325 11.96 -26.22 35.57
N LYS A 326 12.64 -27.37 35.68
CA LYS A 326 12.17 -28.58 36.38
C LYS A 326 13.07 -28.80 37.60
N PHE A 327 12.52 -29.17 38.74
CA PHE A 327 13.30 -29.57 39.90
C PHE A 327 13.68 -31.06 39.79
N ASP A 328 14.98 -31.37 39.80
CA ASP A 328 15.52 -32.74 39.68
C ASP A 328 15.64 -33.48 41.02
N GLY A 329 15.13 -32.89 42.11
CA GLY A 329 15.30 -33.36 43.49
C GLY A 329 16.42 -32.65 44.26
N ASN A 330 17.41 -32.09 43.55
CA ASN A 330 18.53 -31.36 44.16
C ASN A 330 18.60 -29.89 43.73
N ARG A 331 18.25 -29.58 42.48
CA ARG A 331 18.36 -28.25 41.87
C ARG A 331 17.32 -28.02 40.77
N TRP A 332 17.15 -26.76 40.40
CA TRP A 332 16.32 -26.35 39.27
C TRP A 332 17.12 -26.40 37.97
N VAL A 333 16.72 -27.26 37.04
CA VAL A 333 17.33 -27.44 35.72
C VAL A 333 16.49 -26.72 34.68
N LYS A 334 17.14 -25.89 33.85
CA LYS A 334 16.48 -25.14 32.78
C LYS A 334 15.90 -26.10 31.73
N GLN A 335 14.67 -25.85 31.33
CA GLN A 335 13.92 -26.65 30.35
C GLN A 335 13.84 -25.94 28.99
N ASN A 336 13.06 -24.86 28.90
CA ASN A 336 12.84 -24.09 27.68
C ASN A 336 12.81 -22.58 27.96
N ASP A 337 12.89 -21.79 26.89
CA ASP A 337 12.78 -20.33 26.90
C ASP A 337 11.52 -19.92 26.12
N ASP A 338 10.84 -18.86 26.55
CA ASP A 338 9.69 -18.28 25.83
C ASP A 338 10.15 -17.41 24.66
N ILE A 339 10.59 -18.06 23.59
CA ILE A 339 11.19 -17.42 22.42
C ILE A 339 10.18 -17.04 21.34
N ARG A 340 8.92 -17.45 21.47
CA ARG A 340 7.86 -17.16 20.51
C ARG A 340 7.34 -15.73 20.72
N MET A 341 7.31 -14.94 19.66
CA MET A 341 6.85 -13.55 19.71
C MET A 341 5.64 -13.34 18.82
N THR A 342 4.72 -12.47 19.21
CA THR A 342 3.60 -12.09 18.33
C THR A 342 4.10 -11.50 17.01
N LEU A 343 3.55 -11.94 15.88
CA LEU A 343 4.05 -11.58 14.54
C LEU A 343 3.69 -10.16 14.10
N SER A 344 2.52 -9.66 14.50
CA SER A 344 2.04 -8.36 14.04
C SER A 344 2.63 -7.20 14.82
N ASN A 345 3.12 -6.17 14.13
CA ASN A 345 3.55 -4.92 14.73
C ASN A 345 2.42 -3.90 14.63
N THR A 346 1.41 -3.99 15.52
CA THR A 346 0.40 -2.94 15.63
C THR A 346 1.02 -1.69 16.25
N LEU A 347 0.47 -0.51 15.90
CA LEU A 347 0.96 0.78 16.42
C LEU A 347 0.83 0.91 17.94
N GLU A 348 -0.03 0.08 18.55
CA GLU A 348 -0.33 0.07 19.99
C GLU A 348 0.67 -0.76 20.81
N LYS A 349 1.55 -1.53 20.17
CA LYS A 349 2.52 -2.36 20.91
C LYS A 349 3.61 -1.53 21.56
N GLN A 350 3.83 -1.75 22.85
CA GLN A 350 4.89 -1.13 23.63
C GLN A 350 6.23 -1.87 23.48
N THR A 351 6.68 -2.10 22.25
CA THR A 351 8.07 -2.57 22.03
C THR A 351 9.03 -1.38 22.00
N GLN A 352 10.31 -1.58 22.34
CA GLN A 352 11.31 -0.50 22.24
C GLN A 352 11.39 0.11 20.82
N LYS A 353 11.22 -0.74 19.79
CA LYS A 353 11.18 -0.31 18.39
C LYS A 353 9.93 0.53 18.11
N ALA A 354 8.76 0.08 18.53
CA ALA A 354 7.51 0.81 18.33
C ALA A 354 7.47 2.11 19.15
N SER A 355 7.96 2.11 20.38
CA SER A 355 8.08 3.32 21.20
C SER A 355 9.05 4.33 20.59
N PHE A 356 10.10 3.87 19.90
CA PHE A 356 11.00 4.74 19.13
C PHE A 356 10.35 5.30 17.86
N ILE A 357 9.76 4.43 17.02
CA ILE A 357 9.16 4.82 15.74
C ILE A 357 7.94 5.72 15.95
N ASN A 358 7.09 5.41 16.93
CA ASN A 358 5.86 6.14 17.23
C ASN A 358 6.03 7.20 18.33
N ASN A 359 7.27 7.60 18.65
CA ASN A 359 7.50 8.60 19.67
C ASN A 359 6.89 9.95 19.28
N THR A 360 5.95 10.45 20.09
CA THR A 360 5.36 11.79 19.98
C THR A 360 5.74 12.70 21.15
N ALA A 361 6.64 12.27 22.03
CA ALA A 361 7.09 13.07 23.16
C ALA A 361 7.90 14.29 22.72
N SER A 362 7.89 15.30 23.58
CA SER A 362 8.67 16.52 23.44
C SER A 362 9.47 16.76 24.72
N SER A 363 10.70 17.21 24.55
CA SER A 363 11.60 17.55 25.65
C SER A 363 11.92 19.05 25.62
N THR A 364 12.12 19.65 26.79
CA THR A 364 12.50 21.06 26.90
C THR A 364 14.02 21.17 27.04
N ILE A 365 14.67 21.70 26.00
CA ILE A 365 16.12 21.90 25.97
C ILE A 365 16.36 23.41 25.86
N ASN A 366 17.11 23.99 26.80
CA ASN A 366 17.39 25.44 26.84
C ASN A 366 16.14 26.35 26.77
N GLY A 367 15.02 25.90 27.35
CA GLY A 367 13.76 26.67 27.38
C GLY A 367 12.91 26.54 26.10
N GLU A 368 13.38 25.83 25.08
CA GLU A 368 12.59 25.51 23.88
C GLU A 368 12.02 24.09 23.96
N VAL A 369 10.74 23.94 23.59
CA VAL A 369 10.09 22.62 23.47
C VAL A 369 10.48 22.02 22.12
N VAL A 370 11.18 20.89 22.15
CA VAL A 370 11.69 20.19 20.98
C VAL A 370 11.06 18.80 20.88
N PRO A 371 10.49 18.40 19.73
CA PRO A 371 10.00 17.04 19.54
C PRO A 371 11.18 16.05 19.56
N GLU A 372 11.03 14.95 20.29
CA GLU A 372 12.08 13.93 20.38
C GLU A 372 12.26 13.18 19.05
N ARG A 373 11.18 12.99 18.31
CA ARG A 373 11.20 12.38 16.97
C ARG A 373 11.32 13.46 15.89
N GLN A 374 12.54 13.70 15.42
CA GLN A 374 12.82 14.60 14.30
C GLN A 374 13.99 14.10 13.44
N SER A 375 13.97 14.40 12.15
CA SER A 375 15.11 14.08 11.27
C SER A 375 16.32 14.94 11.64
N LEU A 376 17.53 14.38 11.49
CA LEU A 376 18.79 15.11 11.68
C LEU A 376 18.85 16.42 10.87
N SER A 377 18.28 16.41 9.66
CA SER A 377 18.17 17.60 8.80
C SER A 377 17.32 18.73 9.39
N LYS A 378 16.28 18.40 10.18
CA LYS A 378 15.44 19.37 10.87
C LYS A 378 16.08 19.84 12.17
N ALA A 379 16.72 18.92 12.90
CA ALA A 379 17.42 19.21 14.15
C ALA A 379 18.65 20.11 13.95
N LEU A 380 19.40 19.94 12.86
CA LEU A 380 20.63 20.68 12.57
C LEU A 380 20.43 21.88 11.63
N ARG A 381 19.17 22.28 11.36
CA ARG A 381 18.92 23.43 10.49
C ARG A 381 19.43 24.71 11.18
N PRO A 382 20.33 25.48 10.55
CA PRO A 382 20.78 26.75 11.11
C PRO A 382 19.56 27.65 11.30
N LYS A 383 19.26 28.01 12.56
CA LYS A 383 18.29 29.05 12.86
C LYS A 383 18.95 30.40 12.57
N LYS A 384 18.16 31.36 12.09
CA LYS A 384 18.63 32.73 11.90
C LYS A 384 18.98 33.29 13.30
N ASP A 385 20.17 33.84 13.47
CA ASP A 385 20.50 34.60 14.67
C ASP A 385 19.49 35.76 14.80
N ASN A 386 18.92 35.91 15.99
CA ASN A 386 17.95 36.96 16.33
C ASN A 386 18.54 38.36 16.20
#